data_AF-A0A2N0B2Q0-F1
#
_entry.id   AF-A0A2N0B2Q0-F1
#
_cell.length_a   1.000
_cell.length_b   1.000
_cell.length_c   1.000
_cell.angle_alpha   90.00
_cell.angle_beta   90.00
_cell.angle_gamma   90.00
#
_symmetry.space_group_name_H-M   'P 1'
#
loop_
_entity.id
_entity.type
_entity.pdbx_description
1 polymer ?
#
loop_
_entity_poly.entity_id
_entity_poly.type
_entity_poly.pdbx_seq_one_letter_code
_entity_poly.pdbx_strand_id
1 'polypeptide(L)'
;KLGELLNKYRNLSEQAKSPPSVDLALRQLVDYDKRGKNKSAYIYPFLVRNGAKVLAKIAIAGPQKEAKTDVTPYRVACFEFSEEMVDLILQNRAKKPKLPDEDSPGAFLLHKNKAGKTWLFPKLASIEAEFSTLLKRGFQPYGYIPMADFLRDFITYSLKKNYVMKILPDYHIILDDLQLNPDGSYVNQPEVIAHYRCQADALEKFAIPYLKELSERAGYSLFRNRIEEFEQTHIRMVEPGRKQNGEKVKTLISLINDYPFDREQDDLGKKVSETCRSSIQILSKLMEEMDRLSQRKEESVFKSLKTRILQQIAENTLQEQTLYKFSPEQKLKSSGLLDETRYPALIDEL
;
A
#
# COMPACT_ATOMS: atom_id res chain seq x y z
N LYS A 1 9.78 45.29 21.43
CA LYS A 1 8.77 44.54 22.21
C LYS A 1 8.55 43.08 21.76
N LEU A 2 8.46 42.73 20.46
CA LEU A 2 8.36 41.32 20.04
C LEU A 2 9.64 40.51 20.33
N GLY A 3 10.81 41.09 20.06
CA GLY A 3 12.11 40.46 20.37
C GLY A 3 12.36 40.22 21.86
N GLU A 4 11.84 41.08 22.75
CA GLU A 4 11.91 40.90 24.21
C GLU A 4 10.93 39.83 24.72
N LEU A 5 9.74 39.73 24.11
CA LEU A 5 8.78 38.65 24.39
C LEU A 5 9.29 37.30 23.91
N LEU A 6 9.93 37.23 22.74
CA LEU A 6 10.57 36.02 22.23
C LEU A 6 11.77 35.58 23.10
N ASN A 7 12.51 36.54 23.67
CA ASN A 7 13.59 36.25 24.62
C ASN A 7 13.09 35.78 26.00
N LYS A 8 11.86 36.12 26.44
CA LYS A 8 11.27 35.61 27.70
C LYS A 8 11.01 34.10 27.70
N TYR A 9 10.84 33.48 26.53
CA TYR A 9 10.57 32.04 26.41
C TYR A 9 11.82 31.18 26.12
N ARG A 10 13.03 31.77 26.13
CA ARG A 10 14.28 31.01 25.91
C ARG A 10 14.70 30.14 27.10
N ASN A 11 14.11 30.35 28.29
CA ASN A 11 14.39 29.59 29.51
C ASN A 11 13.27 28.60 29.83
N LEU A 12 12.90 27.74 28.88
CA LEU A 12 12.10 26.56 29.21
C LEU A 12 12.96 25.62 30.05
N SER A 13 12.41 25.11 31.17
CA SER A 13 13.09 24.10 31.99
C SER A 13 13.29 22.82 31.17
N GLU A 14 14.28 21.98 31.55
CA GLU A 14 14.49 20.68 30.89
C GLU A 14 13.23 19.80 30.94
N GLN A 15 12.43 19.90 32.00
CA GLN A 15 11.13 19.25 32.11
C GLN A 15 10.11 19.77 31.07
N ALA A 16 10.12 21.07 30.76
CA ALA A 16 9.27 21.66 29.74
C ALA A 16 9.72 21.29 28.31
N LYS A 17 10.99 20.93 28.12
CA LYS A 17 11.53 20.40 26.85
C LYS A 17 11.38 18.88 26.71
N SER A 18 10.89 18.20 27.73
CA SER A 18 10.74 16.74 27.70
C SER A 18 9.77 16.29 26.59
N PRO A 19 9.95 15.09 26.01
CA PRO A 19 9.06 14.58 24.97
C PRO A 19 7.57 14.59 25.35
N PRO A 20 7.14 14.25 26.58
CA PRO A 20 5.74 14.35 26.98
C PRO A 20 5.19 15.78 26.98
N SER A 21 5.99 16.76 27.41
CA SER A 21 5.59 18.18 27.43
C SER A 21 5.41 18.72 26.01
N VAL A 22 6.32 18.37 25.10
CA VAL A 22 6.22 18.76 23.69
C VAL A 22 5.05 18.06 23.00
N ASP A 23 4.80 16.78 23.28
CA ASP A 23 3.64 16.05 22.75
C ASP A 23 2.32 16.69 23.16
N LEU A 24 2.18 17.04 24.44
CA LEU A 24 1.00 17.74 24.95
C LEU A 24 0.82 19.10 24.26
N ALA A 25 1.90 19.87 24.11
CA ALA A 25 1.85 21.17 23.44
C ALA A 25 1.43 21.03 21.96
N LEU A 26 1.99 20.06 21.23
CA LEU A 26 1.62 19.79 19.84
C LEU A 26 0.15 19.40 19.72
N ARG A 27 -0.36 18.51 20.59
CA ARG A 27 -1.78 18.11 20.61
C ARG A 27 -2.70 19.29 20.89
N GLN A 28 -2.33 20.18 21.81
CA GLN A 28 -3.10 21.39 22.11
C GLN A 28 -3.08 22.39 20.94
N LEU A 29 -1.92 22.59 20.30
CA LEU A 29 -1.78 23.48 19.15
C LEU A 29 -2.70 23.07 17.99
N VAL A 30 -2.84 21.77 17.75
CA VAL A 30 -3.72 21.25 16.69
C VAL A 30 -5.13 20.92 17.15
N ASP A 31 -5.47 21.19 18.42
CA ASP A 31 -6.75 20.81 19.06
C ASP A 31 -7.13 19.35 18.79
N TYR A 32 -6.18 18.43 19.02
CA TYR A 32 -6.28 17.02 18.66
C TYR A 32 -7.56 16.35 19.20
N ASP A 33 -7.86 16.56 20.48
CA ASP A 33 -8.98 15.92 21.17
C ASP A 33 -10.35 16.38 20.63
N LYS A 34 -10.44 17.62 20.13
CA LYS A 34 -11.66 18.15 19.51
C LYS A 34 -11.60 18.12 17.98
N ARG A 35 -10.70 17.32 17.40
CA ARG A 35 -10.53 17.13 15.94
C ARG A 35 -10.24 18.44 15.19
N GLY A 36 -9.43 19.32 15.78
CA GLY A 36 -8.95 20.52 15.12
C GLY A 36 -9.95 21.68 14.99
N LYS A 37 -11.07 21.64 15.72
CA LYS A 37 -12.11 22.68 15.66
C LYS A 37 -11.60 24.07 16.05
N ASN A 38 -10.69 24.15 17.01
CA ASN A 38 -10.11 25.39 17.54
C ASN A 38 -8.58 25.35 17.45
N LYS A 39 -8.03 24.76 16.39
CA LYS A 39 -6.58 24.66 16.22
C LYS A 39 -5.93 26.04 16.20
N SER A 40 -4.90 26.21 17.02
CA SER A 40 -4.08 27.42 17.08
C SER A 40 -2.99 27.43 16.02
N ALA A 41 -2.58 26.26 15.53
CA ALA A 41 -1.61 26.13 14.45
C ALA A 41 -2.01 25.02 13.48
N TYR A 42 -1.58 25.15 12.23
CA TYR A 42 -1.64 24.07 11.26
C TYR A 42 -0.29 23.38 11.21
N ILE A 43 -0.30 22.05 11.20
CA ILE A 43 0.91 21.24 11.00
C ILE A 43 0.80 20.47 9.71
N TYR A 44 1.92 20.37 9.00
CA TYR A 44 1.98 19.63 7.75
C TYR A 44 3.37 19.03 7.56
N PRO A 45 3.48 17.75 7.15
CA PRO A 45 4.78 17.15 6.94
C PRO A 45 5.35 17.54 5.58
N PHE A 46 6.67 17.56 5.50
CA PHE A 46 7.42 17.61 4.25
C PHE A 46 8.56 16.61 4.29
N LEU A 47 8.96 16.11 3.12
CA LEU A 47 9.97 15.07 3.00
C LEU A 47 11.33 15.71 2.68
N VAL A 48 12.37 15.26 3.37
CA VAL A 48 13.75 15.68 3.13
C VAL A 48 14.66 14.49 2.92
N ARG A 49 15.65 14.66 2.05
CA ARG A 49 16.75 13.71 1.93
C ARG A 49 17.70 13.88 3.12
N ASN A 50 18.04 12.78 3.76
CA ASN A 50 19.09 12.70 4.76
C ASN A 50 20.04 11.56 4.41
N GLY A 51 21.12 11.89 3.68
CA GLY A 51 22.02 10.92 3.08
C GLY A 51 21.30 10.00 2.09
N ALA A 52 21.29 8.70 2.40
CA ALA A 52 20.63 7.67 1.60
C ALA A 52 19.15 7.42 1.98
N LYS A 53 18.62 8.13 3.00
CA LYS A 53 17.25 7.94 3.50
C LYS A 53 16.39 9.16 3.25
N VAL A 54 15.08 8.96 3.16
CA VAL A 54 14.09 10.03 3.19
C VAL A 54 13.50 10.10 4.61
N LEU A 55 13.39 11.31 5.15
CA LEU A 55 12.78 11.58 6.45
C LEU A 55 11.59 12.52 6.29
N ALA A 56 10.55 12.29 7.08
CA ALA A 56 9.48 13.26 7.27
C ALA A 56 9.89 14.27 8.34
N LYS A 57 9.75 15.56 8.03
CA LYS A 57 9.86 16.68 8.97
C LYS A 57 8.51 17.34 9.10
N ILE A 58 8.17 17.80 10.30
CA ILE A 58 6.86 18.41 10.57
C ILE A 58 7.03 19.91 10.60
N ALA A 59 6.38 20.60 9.66
CA ALA A 59 6.33 22.04 9.60
C ALA A 59 5.10 22.54 10.38
N ILE A 60 5.24 23.68 11.05
CA ILE A 60 4.19 24.29 11.87
C ILE A 60 3.96 25.71 11.34
N ALA A 61 2.73 26.01 10.95
CA ALA A 61 2.27 27.34 10.59
C ALA A 61 1.34 27.89 11.67
N GLY A 62 1.78 28.95 12.35
CA GLY A 62 0.96 29.72 13.28
C GLY A 62 0.16 30.83 12.57
N PRO A 63 -0.88 31.39 13.21
CA PRO A 63 -1.70 32.44 12.65
C PRO A 63 -0.89 33.74 12.60
N GLN A 64 -0.88 34.41 11.45
CA GLN A 64 -0.02 35.58 11.24
C GLN A 64 -0.68 36.88 11.74
N LYS A 65 -2.01 37.03 11.60
CA LYS A 65 -2.75 38.24 12.03
C LYS A 65 -4.21 38.05 12.46
N GLU A 66 -4.86 36.92 12.12
CA GLU A 66 -6.28 36.66 12.44
C GLU A 66 -6.53 35.18 12.77
N ALA A 67 -7.64 34.90 13.46
CA ALA A 67 -8.08 33.55 13.84
C ALA A 67 -8.34 32.59 12.64
N LYS A 68 -8.29 33.09 11.39
CA LYS A 68 -8.48 32.31 10.15
C LYS A 68 -7.44 32.69 9.09
N THR A 69 -6.18 32.31 9.29
CA THR A 69 -5.18 32.38 8.22
C THR A 69 -5.45 31.24 7.23
N ASP A 70 -5.59 31.54 5.93
CA ASP A 70 -5.64 30.50 4.90
C ASP A 70 -4.29 29.78 4.82
N VAL A 71 -4.30 28.48 5.11
CA VAL A 71 -3.10 27.62 5.14
C VAL A 71 -2.89 26.85 3.84
N THR A 72 -3.76 27.05 2.85
CA THR A 72 -3.69 26.34 1.56
C THR A 72 -2.37 26.59 0.83
N PRO A 73 -1.86 27.83 0.68
CA PRO A 73 -0.58 28.07 0.01
C PRO A 73 0.58 27.39 0.74
N TYR A 74 0.53 27.36 2.07
CA TYR A 74 1.55 26.70 2.89
C TYR A 74 1.54 25.18 2.71
N ARG A 75 0.35 24.56 2.74
CA ARG A 75 0.17 23.13 2.47
C ARG A 75 0.72 22.75 1.10
N VAL A 76 0.34 23.51 0.06
CA VAL A 76 0.78 23.28 -1.32
C VAL A 76 2.30 23.36 -1.40
N ALA A 77 2.92 24.43 -0.90
CA ALA A 77 4.37 24.58 -0.92
C ALA A 77 5.12 23.46 -0.19
N CYS A 78 4.63 23.00 0.97
CA CYS A 78 5.23 21.89 1.69
C CYS A 78 5.12 20.55 0.92
N PHE A 79 4.00 20.34 0.22
CA PHE A 79 3.83 19.14 -0.59
C PHE A 79 4.69 19.18 -1.86
N GLU A 80 4.70 20.31 -2.58
CA GLU A 80 5.56 20.55 -3.74
C GLU A 80 7.04 20.30 -3.41
N PHE A 81 7.50 20.79 -2.25
CA PHE A 81 8.85 20.50 -1.75
C PHE A 81 9.13 19.00 -1.57
N SER A 82 8.08 18.22 -1.28
CA SER A 82 8.18 16.78 -1.05
C SER A 82 8.10 15.95 -2.33
N GLU A 83 7.68 16.52 -3.46
CA GLU A 83 7.38 15.77 -4.70
C GLU A 83 8.59 14.98 -5.21
N GLU A 84 9.79 15.57 -5.23
CA GLU A 84 11.01 14.87 -5.65
C GLU A 84 11.30 13.65 -4.76
N MET A 85 11.06 13.78 -3.46
CA MET A 85 11.27 12.68 -2.51
C MET A 85 10.19 11.61 -2.66
N VAL A 86 8.95 11.99 -2.97
CA VAL A 86 7.85 11.07 -3.29
C VAL A 86 8.20 10.27 -4.55
N ASP A 87 8.63 10.95 -5.62
CA ASP A 87 9.08 10.33 -6.87
C ASP A 87 10.20 9.32 -6.59
N LEU A 88 11.22 9.73 -5.83
CA LEU A 88 12.33 8.86 -5.45
C LEU A 88 11.87 7.61 -4.67
N ILE A 89 10.96 7.75 -3.71
CA ILE A 89 10.44 6.62 -2.93
C ILE A 89 9.69 5.65 -3.83
N LEU A 90 8.74 6.17 -4.63
CA LEU A 90 7.86 5.35 -5.45
C LEU A 90 8.61 4.64 -6.57
N GLN A 91 9.53 5.33 -7.25
CA GLN A 91 10.37 4.72 -8.29
C GLN A 91 11.28 3.61 -7.72
N ASN A 92 11.86 3.83 -6.54
CA ASN A 92 12.67 2.80 -5.89
C ASN A 92 11.84 1.58 -5.48
N ARG A 93 10.63 1.81 -4.97
CA ARG A 93 9.71 0.73 -4.60
C ARG A 93 9.17 -0.02 -5.82
N ALA A 94 8.89 0.65 -6.92
CA ALA A 94 8.47 0.01 -8.18
C ALA A 94 9.55 -0.94 -8.74
N LYS A 95 10.84 -0.62 -8.54
CA LYS A 95 11.98 -1.47 -8.92
C LYS A 95 12.29 -2.58 -7.92
N LYS A 96 11.87 -2.41 -6.67
CA LYS A 96 12.12 -3.35 -5.56
C LYS A 96 10.81 -3.62 -4.81
N PRO A 97 9.93 -4.47 -5.36
CA PRO A 97 8.70 -4.92 -4.71
C PRO A 97 8.99 -5.53 -3.34
N LYS A 98 8.03 -5.43 -2.41
CA LYS A 98 8.15 -6.11 -1.12
C LYS A 98 7.78 -7.56 -1.31
N LEU A 99 8.73 -8.45 -1.04
CA LEU A 99 8.46 -9.88 -1.01
C LEU A 99 7.83 -10.22 0.35
N PRO A 100 6.60 -10.76 0.37
CA PRO A 100 6.00 -11.20 1.61
C PRO A 100 6.70 -12.47 2.11
N ASP A 101 6.50 -12.79 3.39
CA ASP A 101 6.96 -14.05 3.96
C ASP A 101 6.31 -15.24 3.23
N GLU A 102 7.09 -16.24 2.86
CA GLU A 102 6.59 -17.38 2.05
C GLU A 102 5.62 -18.27 2.84
N ASP A 103 5.82 -18.40 4.15
CA ASP A 103 5.03 -19.28 5.00
C ASP A 103 3.77 -18.63 5.56
N SER A 104 3.84 -17.33 5.82
CA SER A 104 2.78 -16.52 6.41
C SER A 104 2.75 -15.11 5.81
N PRO A 105 2.44 -14.97 4.51
CA PRO A 105 2.50 -13.69 3.82
C PRO A 105 1.58 -12.63 4.44
N GLY A 106 0.44 -13.06 5.02
CA GLY A 106 -0.54 -12.19 5.64
C GLY A 106 -0.28 -11.83 7.11
N ALA A 107 0.80 -12.32 7.73
CA ALA A 107 1.02 -12.19 9.17
C ALA A 107 1.01 -10.74 9.68
N PHE A 108 1.59 -9.81 8.92
CA PHE A 108 1.66 -8.40 9.31
C PHE A 108 0.30 -7.67 9.27
N LEU A 109 -0.72 -8.27 8.65
CA LEU A 109 -2.10 -7.77 8.66
C LEU A 109 -2.88 -8.24 9.89
N LEU A 110 -2.30 -9.13 10.69
CA LEU A 110 -2.93 -9.74 11.85
C LEU A 110 -2.31 -9.20 13.13
N HIS A 111 -3.13 -8.62 14.00
CA HIS A 111 -2.69 -8.14 15.31
C HIS A 111 -3.57 -8.68 16.43
N LYS A 112 -2.97 -8.98 17.58
CA LYS A 112 -3.72 -9.33 18.78
C LYS A 112 -4.34 -8.08 19.38
N ASN A 113 -5.64 -8.14 19.69
CA ASN A 113 -6.31 -7.10 20.45
C ASN A 113 -5.96 -7.21 21.95
N LYS A 114 -6.50 -6.30 22.78
CA LYS A 114 -6.27 -6.31 24.24
C LYS A 114 -6.71 -7.60 24.95
N ALA A 115 -7.66 -8.33 24.37
CA ALA A 115 -8.13 -9.62 24.86
C ALA A 115 -7.31 -10.81 24.31
N GLY A 116 -6.21 -10.55 23.60
CA GLY A 116 -5.35 -11.59 23.02
C GLY A 116 -5.92 -12.25 21.77
N LYS A 117 -7.12 -11.89 21.30
CA LYS A 117 -7.72 -12.42 20.07
C LYS A 117 -7.06 -11.78 18.85
N THR A 118 -6.76 -12.59 17.84
CA THR A 118 -6.23 -12.12 16.56
C THR A 118 -7.30 -11.36 15.79
N TRP A 119 -6.92 -10.23 15.20
CA TRP A 119 -7.78 -9.37 14.41
C TRP A 119 -7.11 -8.97 13.10
N LEU A 120 -7.89 -8.91 12.03
CA LEU A 120 -7.42 -8.56 10.69
C LEU A 120 -7.57 -7.06 10.43
N PHE A 121 -6.51 -6.45 9.91
CA PHE A 121 -6.44 -5.05 9.51
C PHE A 121 -6.03 -4.97 8.04
N PRO A 122 -6.98 -5.20 7.11
CA PRO A 122 -6.63 -5.46 5.72
C PRO A 122 -5.96 -4.25 5.05
N LYS A 123 -6.32 -3.03 5.45
CA LYS A 123 -5.77 -1.78 4.91
C LYS A 123 -4.30 -1.52 5.31
N LEU A 124 -3.70 -2.30 6.22
CA LEU A 124 -2.29 -2.13 6.58
C LEU A 124 -1.31 -2.48 5.44
N ALA A 125 -1.76 -3.23 4.43
CA ALA A 125 -0.96 -3.47 3.24
C ALA A 125 -0.91 -2.27 2.27
N SER A 126 -1.83 -1.31 2.38
CA SER A 126 -1.91 -0.18 1.44
C SER A 126 -0.67 0.71 1.44
N ILE A 127 -0.41 1.39 0.32
CA ILE A 127 0.68 2.38 0.24
C ILE A 127 0.45 3.55 1.19
N GLU A 128 -0.80 3.88 1.50
CA GLU A 128 -1.17 4.86 2.52
C GLU A 128 -0.69 4.46 3.92
N ALA A 129 -0.79 3.18 4.27
CA ALA A 129 -0.31 2.66 5.55
C ALA A 129 1.23 2.66 5.61
N GLU A 130 1.89 2.34 4.49
CA GLU A 130 3.35 2.47 4.36
C GLU A 130 3.81 3.92 4.56
N PHE A 131 3.19 4.87 3.86
CA PHE A 131 3.51 6.29 4.03
C PHE A 131 3.13 6.82 5.42
N SER A 132 2.02 6.37 6.00
CA SER A 132 1.67 6.69 7.38
C SER A 132 2.76 6.27 8.36
N THR A 133 3.46 5.17 8.08
CA THR A 133 4.58 4.70 8.91
C THR A 133 5.82 5.59 8.74
N LEU A 134 6.10 6.07 7.53
CA LEU A 134 7.14 7.08 7.29
C LEU A 134 6.85 8.37 8.08
N LEU A 135 5.60 8.85 8.04
CA LEU A 135 5.17 10.05 8.76
C LEU A 135 5.26 9.87 10.27
N LYS A 136 4.82 8.70 10.80
CA LYS A 136 4.97 8.34 12.22
C LYS A 136 6.41 8.46 12.70
N ARG A 137 7.38 8.01 11.90
CA ARG A 137 8.82 8.14 12.24
C ARG A 137 9.27 9.60 12.29
N GLY A 138 8.69 10.48 11.46
CA GLY A 138 8.96 11.92 11.48
C GLY A 138 8.52 12.62 12.77
N PHE A 139 7.56 12.03 13.50
CA PHE A 139 7.12 12.55 14.80
C PHE A 139 8.00 12.10 15.97
N GLN A 140 8.84 11.07 15.81
CA GLN A 140 9.66 10.58 16.92
C GLN A 140 10.61 11.69 17.44
N PRO A 141 10.73 11.86 18.77
CA PRO A 141 10.25 10.99 19.86
C PRO A 141 8.81 11.29 20.37
N TYR A 142 8.07 12.17 19.71
CA TYR A 142 6.71 12.59 20.10
C TYR A 142 5.62 11.65 19.57
N GLY A 143 4.39 11.81 20.07
CA GLY A 143 3.23 11.06 19.62
C GLY A 143 2.82 11.45 18.20
N TYR A 144 2.47 10.45 17.40
CA TYR A 144 2.01 10.69 16.03
C TYR A 144 0.64 11.35 16.01
N ILE A 145 0.54 12.45 15.27
CA ILE A 145 -0.73 13.09 14.90
C ILE A 145 -1.06 12.65 13.46
N PRO A 146 -2.23 12.06 13.16
CA PRO A 146 -2.58 11.60 11.82
C PRO A 146 -2.62 12.74 10.79
N MET A 147 -1.81 12.60 9.73
CA MET A 147 -1.66 13.59 8.66
C MET A 147 -2.53 13.22 7.45
N ALA A 148 -3.85 13.18 7.63
CA ALA A 148 -4.79 12.75 6.58
C ALA A 148 -4.73 13.63 5.31
N ASP A 149 -4.49 14.93 5.48
CA ASP A 149 -4.32 15.88 4.37
C ASP A 149 -3.10 15.53 3.51
N PHE A 150 -1.96 15.22 4.12
CA PHE A 150 -0.77 14.81 3.37
C PHE A 150 -0.98 13.49 2.64
N LEU A 151 -1.62 12.50 3.27
CA LEU A 151 -1.92 11.23 2.61
C LEU A 151 -2.83 11.41 1.39
N ARG A 152 -3.80 12.33 1.46
CA ARG A 152 -4.66 12.68 0.33
C ARG A 152 -3.86 13.31 -0.81
N ASP A 153 -2.99 14.28 -0.50
CA ASP A 153 -2.16 14.95 -1.51
C ASP A 153 -1.18 13.96 -2.14
N PHE A 154 -0.56 13.12 -1.32
CA PHE A 154 0.30 12.03 -1.74
C PHE A 154 -0.40 11.09 -2.73
N ILE A 155 -1.60 10.59 -2.42
CA ILE A 155 -2.34 9.70 -3.32
C ILE A 155 -2.76 10.43 -4.59
N THR A 156 -3.25 11.66 -4.49
CA THR A 156 -3.67 12.46 -5.65
C THR A 156 -2.51 12.68 -6.62
N TYR A 157 -1.34 13.05 -6.09
CA TYR A 157 -0.11 13.21 -6.86
C TYR A 157 0.36 11.88 -7.47
N SER A 158 0.38 10.81 -6.68
CA SER A 158 0.86 9.49 -7.12
C SER A 158 0.00 8.89 -8.23
N LEU A 159 -1.32 9.08 -8.17
CA LEU A 159 -2.25 8.70 -9.23
C LEU A 159 -2.02 9.53 -10.49
N LYS A 160 -1.88 10.86 -10.36
CA LYS A 160 -1.59 11.76 -11.49
C LYS A 160 -0.30 11.39 -12.22
N LYS A 161 0.69 10.87 -11.48
CA LYS A 161 1.99 10.42 -12.02
C LYS A 161 2.01 8.95 -12.47
N ASN A 162 0.89 8.23 -12.34
CA ASN A 162 0.79 6.80 -12.63
C ASN A 162 1.79 5.92 -11.85
N TYR A 163 2.15 6.31 -10.62
CA TYR A 163 3.02 5.49 -9.76
C TYR A 163 2.26 4.43 -8.97
N VAL A 164 0.96 4.64 -8.75
CA VAL A 164 0.11 3.75 -7.97
C VAL A 164 -1.15 3.43 -8.75
N MET A 165 -1.68 2.24 -8.52
CA MET A 165 -2.98 1.82 -9.00
C MET A 165 -3.98 1.77 -7.85
N LYS A 166 -5.22 2.13 -8.16
CA LYS A 166 -6.32 2.13 -7.20
C LYS A 166 -7.00 0.77 -7.18
N ILE A 167 -6.96 0.10 -6.02
CA ILE A 167 -7.73 -1.13 -5.78
C ILE A 167 -9.09 -0.75 -5.16
N LEU A 168 -9.06 0.10 -4.14
CA LEU A 168 -10.23 0.74 -3.52
C LEU A 168 -9.94 2.23 -3.24
N PRO A 169 -10.95 3.07 -2.94
CA PRO A 169 -10.75 4.50 -2.62
C PRO A 169 -9.69 4.80 -1.56
N ASP A 170 -9.46 3.89 -0.63
CA ASP A 170 -8.48 4.01 0.47
C ASP A 170 -7.51 2.82 0.53
N TYR A 171 -7.28 2.19 -0.63
CA TYR A 171 -6.30 1.13 -0.79
C TYR A 171 -5.66 1.25 -2.16
N HIS A 172 -4.45 1.78 -2.19
CA HIS A 172 -3.64 1.85 -3.39
C HIS A 172 -2.41 0.94 -3.26
N ILE A 173 -1.96 0.42 -4.39
CA ILE A 173 -0.73 -0.37 -4.49
C ILE A 173 0.18 0.24 -5.56
N ILE A 174 1.46 -0.06 -5.48
CA ILE A 174 2.45 0.49 -6.41
C ILE A 174 2.24 -0.15 -7.79
N LEU A 175 2.29 0.68 -8.83
CA LEU A 175 2.39 0.21 -10.21
C LEU A 175 3.87 -0.11 -10.46
N ASP A 176 4.17 -1.39 -10.41
CA ASP A 176 5.49 -1.97 -10.57
C ASP A 176 5.94 -2.08 -12.02
N ASP A 177 7.27 -2.08 -12.22
CA ASP A 177 7.89 -2.31 -13.52
C ASP A 177 7.98 -3.82 -13.77
N LEU A 178 7.11 -4.35 -14.64
CA LEU A 178 7.05 -5.78 -14.92
C LEU A 178 8.25 -6.20 -15.78
N GLN A 179 9.21 -6.87 -15.15
CA GLN A 179 10.38 -7.42 -15.82
C GLN A 179 10.26 -8.93 -15.94
N LEU A 180 10.66 -9.46 -17.09
CA LEU A 180 10.54 -10.88 -17.41
C LEU A 180 11.89 -11.53 -17.63
N ASN A 181 12.01 -12.77 -17.20
CA ASN A 181 13.05 -13.69 -17.61
C ASN A 181 12.77 -14.20 -19.03
N PRO A 182 13.78 -14.75 -19.74
CA PRO A 182 13.59 -15.29 -21.09
C PRO A 182 12.55 -16.42 -21.18
N ASP A 183 12.32 -17.15 -20.09
CA ASP A 183 11.29 -18.20 -19.98
C ASP A 183 9.87 -17.65 -19.77
N GLY A 184 9.73 -16.33 -19.66
CA GLY A 184 8.47 -15.63 -19.44
C GLY A 184 7.99 -15.58 -17.98
N SER A 185 8.79 -16.09 -17.04
CA SER A 185 8.56 -15.86 -15.61
C SER A 185 8.89 -14.41 -15.24
N TYR A 186 8.32 -13.91 -14.14
CA TYR A 186 8.64 -12.57 -13.64
C TYR A 186 9.99 -12.58 -12.92
N VAL A 187 10.84 -11.58 -13.20
CA VAL A 187 12.10 -11.37 -12.48
C VAL A 187 11.83 -11.12 -10.99
N ASN A 188 10.82 -10.28 -10.71
CA ASN A 188 10.31 -10.04 -9.37
C ASN A 188 8.81 -10.32 -9.36
N GLN A 189 8.30 -10.92 -8.28
CA GLN A 189 6.86 -11.11 -8.12
C GLN A 189 6.13 -9.75 -8.19
N PRO A 190 5.10 -9.61 -9.05
CA PRO A 190 4.38 -8.36 -9.15
C PRO A 190 3.67 -7.97 -7.85
N GLU A 191 3.56 -6.67 -7.59
CA GLU A 191 3.02 -6.12 -6.34
C GLU A 191 1.56 -6.58 -6.13
N VAL A 192 0.75 -6.67 -7.18
CA VAL A 192 -0.62 -7.19 -7.09
C VAL A 192 -0.67 -8.65 -6.63
N ILE A 193 0.28 -9.50 -7.06
CA ILE A 193 0.35 -10.90 -6.62
C ILE A 193 0.73 -10.95 -5.14
N ALA A 194 1.71 -10.14 -4.72
CA ALA A 194 2.14 -10.07 -3.33
C ALA A 194 0.97 -9.64 -2.42
N HIS A 195 0.24 -8.58 -2.78
CA HIS A 195 -0.93 -8.13 -2.01
C HIS A 195 -2.05 -9.18 -1.98
N TYR A 196 -2.31 -9.85 -3.11
CA TYR A 196 -3.28 -10.94 -3.17
C TYR A 196 -2.93 -12.06 -2.19
N ARG A 197 -1.67 -12.51 -2.17
CA ARG A 197 -1.17 -13.54 -1.23
C ARG A 197 -1.35 -13.12 0.22
N CYS A 198 -0.97 -11.88 0.56
CA CYS A 198 -1.11 -11.33 1.91
C CYS A 198 -2.56 -11.29 2.37
N GLN A 199 -3.47 -10.77 1.53
CA GLN A 199 -4.89 -10.65 1.87
C GLN A 199 -5.57 -12.03 2.00
N ALA A 200 -5.28 -12.96 1.09
CA ALA A 200 -5.81 -14.31 1.12
C ALA A 200 -5.40 -15.06 2.39
N ASP A 201 -4.10 -15.06 2.71
CA ASP A 201 -3.57 -15.72 3.91
C ASP A 201 -4.12 -15.10 5.21
N ALA A 202 -4.17 -13.76 5.28
CA ALA A 202 -4.66 -13.08 6.46
C ALA A 202 -6.18 -13.28 6.66
N LEU A 203 -6.96 -13.29 5.56
CA LEU A 203 -8.39 -13.58 5.61
C LEU A 203 -8.66 -15.00 6.07
N GLU A 204 -7.92 -16.00 5.57
CA GLU A 204 -8.06 -17.39 5.99
C GLU A 204 -7.79 -17.56 7.49
N LYS A 205 -6.64 -17.05 7.96
CA LYS A 205 -6.22 -17.13 9.37
C LYS A 205 -7.12 -16.35 10.32
N PHE A 206 -7.83 -15.34 9.83
CA PHE A 206 -8.81 -14.59 10.59
C PHE A 206 -10.19 -15.27 10.57
N ALA A 207 -10.74 -15.51 9.38
CA ALA A 207 -12.13 -15.94 9.21
C ALA A 207 -12.37 -17.35 9.75
N ILE A 208 -11.51 -18.32 9.45
CA ILE A 208 -11.76 -19.73 9.78
C ILE A 208 -11.94 -19.96 11.29
N PRO A 209 -11.05 -19.44 12.18
CA PRO A 209 -11.26 -19.57 13.62
C PRO A 209 -12.55 -18.93 14.13
N TYR A 210 -12.89 -17.72 13.66
CA TYR A 210 -14.12 -17.05 14.10
C TYR A 210 -15.37 -17.73 13.57
N LEU A 211 -15.40 -18.15 12.31
CA LEU A 211 -16.54 -18.87 11.74
C LEU A 211 -16.80 -20.17 12.51
N LYS A 212 -15.76 -20.87 12.97
CA LYS A 212 -15.90 -22.03 13.86
C LYS A 212 -16.49 -21.66 15.22
N GLU A 213 -15.91 -20.67 15.90
CA GLU A 213 -16.38 -20.18 17.21
C GLU A 213 -17.86 -19.79 17.15
N LEU A 214 -18.24 -19.03 16.12
CA LEU A 214 -19.62 -18.56 15.92
C LEU A 214 -20.56 -19.72 15.55
N SER A 215 -20.13 -20.64 14.67
CA SER A 215 -20.93 -21.83 14.30
C SER A 215 -21.19 -22.75 15.48
N GLU A 216 -20.19 -22.99 16.33
CA GLU A 216 -20.32 -23.82 17.51
C GLU A 216 -21.29 -23.19 18.51
N ARG A 217 -21.15 -21.89 18.77
CA ARG A 217 -22.05 -21.14 19.64
C ARG A 217 -23.50 -21.14 19.15
N ALA A 218 -23.71 -21.03 17.85
CA ALA A 218 -25.04 -20.96 17.24
C ALA A 218 -25.65 -22.33 16.90
N GLY A 219 -24.91 -23.43 17.09
CA GLY A 219 -25.36 -24.78 16.76
C GLY A 219 -25.45 -25.08 15.25
N TYR A 220 -24.71 -24.36 14.41
CA TYR A 220 -24.70 -24.54 12.95
C TYR A 220 -23.80 -25.71 12.52
N SER A 221 -24.20 -26.94 12.87
CA SER A 221 -23.44 -28.17 12.60
C SER A 221 -23.12 -28.40 11.12
N LEU A 222 -24.08 -28.16 10.22
CA LEU A 222 -23.87 -28.27 8.77
C LEU A 222 -22.80 -27.28 8.28
N PHE A 223 -22.80 -26.05 8.80
CA PHE A 223 -21.82 -25.05 8.39
C PHE A 223 -20.43 -25.39 8.95
N ARG A 224 -20.36 -25.87 10.20
CA ARG A 224 -19.12 -26.38 10.79
C ARG A 224 -18.50 -27.48 9.92
N ASN A 225 -19.29 -28.44 9.45
CA ASN A 225 -18.81 -29.49 8.55
C ASN A 225 -18.21 -28.91 7.27
N ARG A 226 -18.86 -27.91 6.65
CA ARG A 226 -18.31 -27.21 5.47
C ARG A 226 -16.97 -26.53 5.76
N ILE A 227 -16.80 -25.94 6.94
CA ILE A 227 -15.50 -25.36 7.35
C ILE A 227 -14.45 -26.47 7.48
N GLU A 228 -14.79 -27.58 8.13
CA GLU A 228 -13.88 -28.71 8.33
C GLU A 228 -13.47 -29.35 6.98
N GLU A 229 -14.41 -29.51 6.06
CA GLU A 229 -14.15 -29.94 4.67
C GLU A 229 -13.20 -28.98 3.95
N PHE A 230 -13.41 -27.67 4.06
CA PHE A 230 -12.51 -26.67 3.50
C PHE A 230 -11.08 -26.82 4.06
N GLU A 231 -10.92 -26.99 5.37
CA GLU A 231 -9.61 -27.18 5.97
C GLU A 231 -8.93 -28.48 5.51
N GLN A 232 -9.69 -29.57 5.39
CA GLN A 232 -9.13 -30.84 4.92
C GLN A 232 -8.63 -30.71 3.48
N THR A 233 -9.47 -30.21 2.57
CA THR A 233 -9.17 -30.13 1.14
C THR A 233 -8.13 -29.06 0.81
N HIS A 234 -8.18 -27.90 1.45
CA HIS A 234 -7.39 -26.72 1.03
C HIS A 234 -6.28 -26.30 1.98
N ILE A 235 -6.16 -26.94 3.15
CA ILE A 235 -5.12 -26.60 4.14
C ILE A 235 -4.27 -27.83 4.49
N ARG A 236 -4.88 -28.94 4.90
CA ARG A 236 -4.16 -30.10 5.44
C ARG A 236 -3.57 -31.02 4.37
N MET A 237 -4.33 -31.27 3.29
CA MET A 237 -3.91 -32.18 2.22
C MET A 237 -3.09 -31.49 1.11
N VAL A 238 -2.78 -30.21 1.25
CA VAL A 238 -2.10 -29.42 0.22
C VAL A 238 -0.58 -29.41 0.45
N GLU A 239 0.19 -29.70 -0.59
CA GLU A 239 1.67 -29.65 -0.55
C GLU A 239 2.19 -28.26 -0.15
N PRO A 240 3.28 -28.19 0.65
CA PRO A 240 3.97 -26.93 0.95
C PRO A 240 4.39 -26.23 -0.35
N GLY A 241 3.87 -25.03 -0.61
CA GLY A 241 4.17 -24.25 -1.81
C GLY A 241 2.96 -23.87 -2.67
N ARG A 242 1.81 -24.54 -2.51
CA ARG A 242 0.54 -24.11 -3.15
C ARG A 242 -0.25 -23.09 -2.34
N LYS A 243 0.44 -22.29 -1.52
CA LYS A 243 -0.22 -21.40 -0.56
C LYS A 243 -0.87 -20.24 -1.33
N GLN A 244 -2.20 -20.28 -1.41
CA GLN A 244 -3.12 -19.31 -2.02
C GLN A 244 -3.39 -19.44 -3.54
N ASN A 245 -3.69 -20.65 -4.03
CA ASN A 245 -4.23 -20.78 -5.39
C ASN A 245 -5.62 -20.11 -5.52
N GLY A 246 -5.97 -19.66 -6.74
CA GLY A 246 -7.20 -18.89 -7.00
C GLY A 246 -8.48 -19.64 -6.63
N GLU A 247 -8.48 -20.96 -6.75
CA GLU A 247 -9.62 -21.81 -6.41
C GLU A 247 -9.88 -21.84 -4.91
N LYS A 248 -8.85 -22.09 -4.08
CA LYS A 248 -8.95 -22.04 -2.61
C LYS A 248 -9.54 -20.71 -2.15
N VAL A 249 -9.07 -19.60 -2.72
CA VAL A 249 -9.53 -18.26 -2.34
C VAL A 249 -11.00 -18.04 -2.75
N LYS A 250 -11.41 -18.48 -3.95
CA LYS A 250 -12.83 -18.47 -4.35
C LYS A 250 -13.70 -19.27 -3.38
N THR A 251 -13.26 -20.47 -2.99
CA THR A 251 -13.97 -21.31 -2.02
C THR A 251 -14.04 -20.65 -0.65
N LEU A 252 -12.96 -20.01 -0.18
CA LEU A 252 -12.95 -19.26 1.07
C LEU A 252 -13.94 -18.09 1.06
N ILE A 253 -13.94 -17.29 -0.02
CA ILE A 253 -14.88 -16.17 -0.18
C ILE A 253 -16.32 -16.69 -0.18
N SER A 254 -16.59 -17.77 -0.91
CA SER A 254 -17.91 -18.41 -0.94
C SER A 254 -18.35 -18.88 0.44
N LEU A 255 -17.47 -19.59 1.16
CA LEU A 255 -17.71 -20.03 2.53
C LEU A 255 -18.08 -18.84 3.43
N ILE A 256 -17.31 -17.76 3.40
CA ILE A 256 -17.58 -16.57 4.24
C ILE A 256 -18.91 -15.91 3.85
N ASN A 257 -19.22 -15.78 2.56
CA ASN A 257 -20.44 -15.14 2.09
C ASN A 257 -21.70 -15.97 2.42
N ASP A 258 -21.58 -17.30 2.41
CA ASP A 258 -22.67 -18.22 2.77
C ASP A 258 -22.95 -18.26 4.27
N TYR A 259 -22.07 -17.71 5.10
CA TYR A 259 -22.27 -17.69 6.55
C TYR A 259 -23.41 -16.73 6.92
N PRO A 260 -24.39 -17.15 7.76
CA PRO A 260 -25.57 -16.34 8.09
C PRO A 260 -25.26 -15.27 9.14
N PHE A 261 -24.35 -14.33 8.84
CA PHE A 261 -23.96 -13.23 9.73
C PHE A 261 -25.13 -12.37 10.18
N ASP A 262 -26.19 -12.26 9.38
CA ASP A 262 -27.42 -11.53 9.66
C ASP A 262 -28.22 -12.13 10.84
N ARG A 263 -27.94 -13.39 11.21
CA ARG A 263 -28.50 -14.01 12.41
C ARG A 263 -27.68 -13.71 13.68
N GLU A 264 -26.45 -13.22 13.54
CA GLU A 264 -25.61 -12.85 14.67
C GLU A 264 -26.08 -11.53 15.31
N GLN A 265 -26.51 -11.62 16.56
CA GLN A 265 -27.00 -10.45 17.30
C GLN A 265 -25.88 -9.70 18.04
N ASP A 266 -24.76 -10.38 18.29
CA ASP A 266 -23.69 -9.86 19.12
C ASP A 266 -22.69 -8.99 18.35
N ASP A 267 -21.97 -8.15 19.10
CA ASP A 267 -20.96 -7.25 18.55
C ASP A 267 -19.81 -7.99 17.87
N LEU A 268 -19.48 -9.20 18.33
CA LEU A 268 -18.39 -9.98 17.75
C LEU A 268 -18.75 -10.43 16.33
N GLY A 269 -19.91 -11.08 16.14
CA GLY A 269 -20.35 -11.55 14.83
C GLY A 269 -20.47 -10.40 13.82
N LYS A 270 -21.02 -9.26 14.25
CA LYS A 270 -21.10 -8.04 13.42
C LYS A 270 -19.72 -7.54 12.99
N LYS A 271 -18.77 -7.41 13.93
CA LYS A 271 -17.40 -6.93 13.62
C LYS A 271 -16.60 -7.91 12.77
N VAL A 272 -16.79 -9.21 12.97
CA VAL A 272 -16.19 -10.25 12.12
C VAL A 272 -16.74 -10.14 10.70
N SER A 273 -18.07 -10.03 10.55
CA SER A 273 -18.74 -9.82 9.26
C SER A 273 -18.20 -8.60 8.52
N GLU A 274 -18.14 -7.44 9.18
CA GLU A 274 -17.58 -6.21 8.59
C GLU A 274 -16.12 -6.35 8.16
N THR A 275 -15.29 -6.99 9.00
CA THR A 275 -13.87 -7.19 8.72
C THR A 275 -13.66 -8.14 7.54
N CYS A 276 -14.41 -9.24 7.51
CA CYS A 276 -14.43 -10.19 6.39
C CYS A 276 -14.87 -9.51 5.10
N ARG A 277 -15.99 -8.76 5.11
CA ARG A 277 -16.50 -8.04 3.93
C ARG A 277 -15.49 -7.03 3.41
N SER A 278 -14.86 -6.24 4.29
CA SER A 278 -13.81 -5.30 3.88
C SER A 278 -12.61 -5.99 3.24
N SER A 279 -12.19 -7.14 3.76
CA SER A 279 -11.07 -7.91 3.19
C SER A 279 -11.45 -8.54 1.86
N ILE A 280 -12.65 -9.12 1.75
CA ILE A 280 -13.18 -9.71 0.52
C ILE A 280 -13.26 -8.67 -0.60
N GLN A 281 -13.73 -7.45 -0.32
CA GLN A 281 -13.77 -6.38 -1.32
C GLN A 281 -12.40 -6.06 -1.91
N ILE A 282 -11.37 -5.99 -1.06
CA ILE A 282 -9.98 -5.80 -1.52
C ILE A 282 -9.54 -7.01 -2.34
N LEU A 283 -9.77 -8.22 -1.84
CA LEU A 283 -9.33 -9.46 -2.47
C LEU A 283 -9.97 -9.69 -3.84
N SER A 284 -11.27 -9.44 -3.98
CA SER A 284 -11.98 -9.52 -5.26
C SER A 284 -11.42 -8.54 -6.28
N LYS A 285 -11.12 -7.30 -5.88
CA LYS A 285 -10.49 -6.32 -6.77
C LYS A 285 -9.06 -6.71 -7.14
N LEU A 286 -8.29 -7.27 -6.22
CA LEU A 286 -6.97 -7.82 -6.53
C LEU A 286 -7.06 -8.98 -7.52
N MET A 287 -8.05 -9.87 -7.39
CA MET A 287 -8.27 -10.96 -8.35
C MET A 287 -8.59 -10.43 -9.76
N GLU A 288 -9.44 -9.41 -9.88
CA GLU A 288 -9.70 -8.76 -11.17
C GLU A 288 -8.43 -8.18 -11.80
N GLU A 289 -7.57 -7.56 -10.99
CA GLU A 289 -6.29 -6.99 -11.46
C GLU A 289 -5.24 -8.06 -11.78
N MET A 290 -5.28 -9.21 -11.11
CA MET A 290 -4.46 -10.38 -11.44
C MET A 290 -4.79 -10.91 -12.84
N ASP A 291 -6.08 -10.97 -13.20
CA ASP A 291 -6.52 -11.43 -14.53
C ASP A 291 -6.04 -10.47 -15.66
N ARG A 292 -5.79 -9.20 -15.32
CA ARG A 292 -5.26 -8.17 -16.24
C ARG A 292 -3.73 -8.16 -16.36
N LEU A 293 -3.01 -8.96 -15.56
CA LEU A 293 -1.55 -8.97 -15.59
C LEU A 293 -0.97 -9.43 -16.93
N SER A 294 -1.65 -10.30 -17.67
CA SER A 294 -1.20 -10.73 -19.00
C SER A 294 -1.10 -9.56 -19.98
N GLN A 295 -2.11 -8.69 -19.99
CA GLN A 295 -2.12 -7.47 -20.81
C GLN A 295 -1.01 -6.51 -20.39
N ARG A 296 -0.86 -6.27 -19.07
CA ARG A 296 0.24 -5.43 -18.55
C ARG A 296 1.62 -5.99 -18.87
N LYS A 297 1.75 -7.33 -18.91
CA LYS A 297 2.98 -8.02 -19.28
C LYS A 297 3.36 -7.71 -20.73
N GLU A 298 2.40 -7.77 -21.66
CA GLU A 298 2.60 -7.38 -23.06
C GLU A 298 3.01 -5.90 -23.19
N GLU A 299 2.25 -5.00 -22.56
CA GLU A 299 2.53 -3.55 -22.59
C GLU A 299 3.94 -3.23 -22.06
N SER A 300 4.35 -3.90 -20.98
CA SER A 300 5.67 -3.70 -20.39
C SER A 300 6.80 -4.15 -21.33
N VAL A 301 6.66 -5.32 -21.96
CA VAL A 301 7.61 -5.82 -22.95
C VAL A 301 7.74 -4.84 -24.11
N PHE A 302 6.61 -4.38 -24.65
CA PHE A 302 6.58 -3.40 -25.74
C PHE A 302 7.27 -2.09 -25.36
N LYS A 303 6.93 -1.52 -24.20
CA LYS A 303 7.54 -0.27 -23.70
C LYS A 303 9.05 -0.41 -23.50
N SER A 304 9.49 -1.54 -22.94
CA SER A 304 10.92 -1.84 -22.75
C SER A 304 11.65 -1.96 -24.08
N LEU A 305 11.06 -2.65 -25.06
CA LEU A 305 11.62 -2.81 -26.38
C LEU A 305 11.74 -1.47 -27.11
N LYS A 306 10.67 -0.67 -27.13
CA LYS A 306 10.67 0.69 -27.68
C LYS A 306 11.76 1.57 -27.08
N THR A 307 11.90 1.54 -25.75
CA THR A 307 12.93 2.32 -25.04
C THR A 307 14.34 1.88 -25.46
N ARG A 308 14.60 0.56 -25.56
CA ARG A 308 15.88 0.03 -26.03
C ARG A 308 16.18 0.42 -27.48
N ILE A 309 15.20 0.36 -28.37
CA ILE A 309 15.35 0.79 -29.76
C ILE A 309 15.76 2.27 -29.81
N LEU A 310 15.02 3.14 -29.13
CA LEU A 310 15.31 4.57 -29.10
C LEU A 310 16.71 4.86 -28.56
N GLN A 311 17.13 4.15 -27.51
CA GLN A 311 18.46 4.27 -26.96
C GLN A 311 19.55 3.80 -27.94
N GLN A 312 19.36 2.65 -28.58
CA GLN A 312 20.30 2.14 -29.58
C GLN A 312 20.39 3.05 -30.80
N ILE A 313 19.27 3.63 -31.26
CA ILE A 313 19.27 4.66 -32.30
C ILE A 313 20.12 5.85 -31.84
N ALA A 314 19.87 6.39 -30.65
CA ALA A 314 20.63 7.53 -30.14
C ALA A 314 22.14 7.22 -30.06
N GLU A 315 22.53 6.08 -29.52
CA GLU A 315 23.93 5.63 -29.42
C GLU A 315 24.57 5.50 -30.82
N ASN A 316 23.95 4.76 -31.74
CA ASN A 316 24.53 4.47 -33.06
C ASN A 316 24.48 5.65 -34.03
N THR A 317 23.53 6.58 -33.89
CA THR A 317 23.43 7.77 -34.75
C THR A 317 24.19 8.98 -34.23
N LEU A 318 24.11 9.28 -32.93
CA LEU A 318 24.67 10.51 -32.36
C LEU A 318 26.10 10.32 -31.87
N GLN A 319 26.48 9.10 -31.45
CA GLN A 319 27.80 8.84 -30.87
C GLN A 319 28.72 8.13 -31.86
N GLU A 320 28.28 7.00 -32.42
CA GLU A 320 29.16 6.14 -33.22
C GLU A 320 29.05 6.36 -34.75
N GLN A 321 27.94 6.93 -35.23
CA GLN A 321 27.63 7.10 -36.66
C GLN A 321 27.69 5.79 -37.47
N THR A 322 27.24 4.70 -36.85
CA THR A 322 27.27 3.34 -37.40
C THR A 322 25.87 2.88 -37.80
N LEU A 323 25.79 2.02 -38.82
CA LEU A 323 24.53 1.38 -39.21
C LEU A 323 24.25 0.20 -38.27
N TYR A 324 23.10 0.25 -37.60
CA TYR A 324 22.62 -0.81 -36.74
C TYR A 324 21.51 -1.62 -37.42
N LYS A 325 21.68 -2.95 -37.49
CA LYS A 325 20.63 -3.86 -37.95
C LYS A 325 19.79 -4.32 -36.76
N PHE A 326 18.53 -3.92 -36.75
CA PHE A 326 17.55 -4.30 -35.72
C PHE A 326 16.60 -5.37 -36.26
N SER A 327 16.34 -6.43 -35.48
CA SER A 327 15.25 -7.38 -35.74
C SER A 327 14.29 -7.35 -34.54
N PRO A 328 13.14 -6.69 -34.68
CA PRO A 328 12.08 -6.68 -33.67
C PRO A 328 11.67 -8.12 -33.26
N GLU A 329 11.58 -9.04 -34.23
CA GLU A 329 11.17 -10.42 -34.00
C GLU A 329 12.12 -11.15 -33.06
N GLN A 330 13.43 -11.06 -33.30
CA GLN A 330 14.44 -11.71 -32.46
C GLN A 330 14.43 -11.16 -31.04
N LYS A 331 14.20 -9.84 -30.89
CA LYS A 331 14.13 -9.20 -29.58
C LYS A 331 12.87 -9.59 -28.81
N LEU A 332 11.72 -9.67 -29.48
CA LEU A 332 10.48 -10.18 -28.88
C LEU A 332 10.64 -11.64 -28.43
N LYS A 333 11.26 -12.52 -29.24
CA LYS A 333 11.57 -13.90 -28.82
C LYS A 333 12.42 -13.98 -27.56
N SER A 334 13.38 -13.07 -27.40
CA SER A 334 14.25 -13.01 -26.21
C SER A 334 13.63 -12.27 -25.01
N SER A 335 12.42 -11.71 -25.14
CA SER A 335 11.80 -10.84 -24.13
C SER A 335 11.00 -11.59 -23.06
N GLY A 336 10.80 -12.90 -23.22
CA GLY A 336 9.93 -13.70 -22.33
C GLY A 336 8.43 -13.61 -22.65
N LEU A 337 8.05 -12.98 -23.76
CA LEU A 337 6.68 -13.01 -24.27
C LEU A 337 6.44 -14.32 -25.02
N LEU A 338 5.65 -15.22 -24.44
CA LEU A 338 5.45 -16.59 -24.96
C LEU A 338 4.42 -16.66 -26.10
N ASP A 339 3.52 -15.68 -26.21
CA ASP A 339 2.50 -15.66 -27.25
C ASP A 339 3.05 -15.05 -28.55
N GLU A 340 3.59 -15.90 -29.43
CA GLU A 340 4.12 -15.49 -30.72
C GLU A 340 3.04 -14.94 -31.67
N THR A 341 1.75 -15.26 -31.46
CA THR A 341 0.67 -14.80 -32.36
C THR A 341 0.44 -13.29 -32.27
N ARG A 342 0.87 -12.67 -31.17
CA ARG A 342 0.79 -11.23 -30.92
C ARG A 342 1.94 -10.44 -31.55
N TYR A 343 3.02 -11.12 -31.97
CA TYR A 343 4.23 -10.44 -32.43
C TYR A 343 4.02 -9.54 -33.64
N PRO A 344 3.29 -9.96 -34.71
CA PRO A 344 3.09 -9.09 -35.87
C PRO A 344 2.44 -7.74 -35.49
N ALA A 345 1.40 -7.77 -34.67
CA ALA A 345 0.71 -6.56 -34.21
C ALA A 345 1.63 -5.64 -33.37
N LEU A 346 2.45 -6.23 -32.50
CA LEU A 346 3.42 -5.46 -31.71
C LEU A 346 4.53 -4.86 -32.57
N ILE A 347 4.94 -5.55 -33.64
CA ILE A 347 5.97 -5.05 -34.57
C ILE A 347 5.42 -3.91 -35.41
N ASP A 348 4.17 -4.01 -35.88
CA ASP A 348 3.51 -2.93 -36.64
C ASP A 348 3.35 -1.64 -35.81
N GLU A 349 3.29 -1.74 -34.48
CA GLU A 349 3.18 -0.61 -33.56
C GLU A 349 4.55 0.01 -33.16
N LEU A 350 5.66 -0.72 -33.33
CA LEU A 350 7.02 -0.25 -33.06
C LEU A 350 7.56 0.65 -34.17
#